data_AF-A0A6P4ESZ0-F1
#
_entry.id   AF-A0A6P4ESZ0-F1
#
_cell.length_a   1.000
_cell.length_b   1.000
_cell.length_c   1.000
_cell.angle_alpha   90.00
_cell.angle_beta   90.00
_cell.angle_gamma   90.00
#
_symmetry.space_group_name_H-M   'P 1'
#
loop_
_entity.id
_entity.type
_entity.pdbx_description
1 polymer ?
#
loop_
_entity_poly.entity_id
_entity_poly.type
_entity_poly.pdbx_seq_one_letter_code
_entity_poly.pdbx_strand_id
1 'polypeptide(L)'
;MKFIIFVISAVLILSLASQLEARKSFYCLWSTKRTCSKSTPRCIRIQTGVDSSDAAIYSCKYYRNDCQYLLDSCKGETIYGQLGAAADVLTYCIMKSIAIGGTGVCT
;
A
#
# COMPACT_ATOMS: atom_id res chain seq x y z
N MET A 1 -32.17 28.84 -6.93
CA MET A 1 -30.83 29.47 -6.98
C MET A 1 -29.83 28.81 -6.03
N LYS A 2 -30.16 28.54 -4.76
CA LYS A 2 -29.26 27.84 -3.80
C LYS A 2 -28.82 26.44 -4.27
N PHE A 3 -29.73 25.62 -4.81
CA PHE A 3 -29.41 24.27 -5.30
C PHE A 3 -28.40 24.25 -6.45
N ILE A 4 -28.49 25.18 -7.39
CA ILE A 4 -27.58 25.26 -8.55
C ILE A 4 -26.15 25.56 -8.09
N ILE A 5 -26.00 26.43 -7.08
CA ILE A 5 -24.70 26.77 -6.49
C ILE A 5 -24.05 25.53 -5.84
N PHE A 6 -24.85 24.68 -5.18
CA PHE A 6 -24.36 23.41 -4.60
C PHE A 6 -23.91 22.40 -5.65
N VAL A 7 -24.61 22.30 -6.79
CA VAL A 7 -24.20 21.40 -7.87
C VAL A 7 -22.90 21.89 -8.51
N ILE A 8 -22.78 23.19 -8.78
CA ILE A 8 -21.57 23.77 -9.38
C ILE A 8 -20.37 23.62 -8.44
N SER A 9 -20.54 23.87 -7.14
CA SER A 9 -19.46 23.70 -6.17
C SER A 9 -19.02 22.23 -6.04
N ALA A 10 -19.96 21.28 -6.04
CA ALA A 10 -19.63 19.86 -6.03
C ALA A 10 -18.81 19.46 -7.27
N VAL A 11 -19.23 19.86 -8.47
CA VAL A 11 -18.50 19.56 -9.72
C VAL A 11 -17.08 20.13 -9.69
N LEU A 12 -16.91 21.37 -9.21
CA LEU A 12 -15.59 21.99 -9.06
C LEU A 12 -14.70 21.20 -8.08
N ILE A 13 -15.22 20.81 -6.92
CA ILE A 13 -14.49 20.03 -5.92
C ILE A 13 -14.06 18.68 -6.50
N LEU A 14 -14.95 17.98 -7.21
CA LEU A 14 -14.61 16.70 -7.87
C LEU A 14 -13.52 16.88 -8.95
N SER A 15 -13.62 17.94 -9.74
CA SER A 15 -12.61 18.23 -10.78
C SER A 15 -11.23 18.49 -10.18
N LEU A 16 -11.14 19.27 -9.10
CA LEU A 16 -9.88 19.52 -8.39
C LEU A 16 -9.32 18.23 -7.77
N ALA A 17 -10.18 17.43 -7.14
CA ALA A 17 -9.79 16.15 -6.54
C ALA A 17 -9.19 15.20 -7.59
N SER A 18 -9.84 15.06 -8.75
CA SER A 18 -9.33 14.20 -9.83
C SER A 18 -7.96 14.63 -10.37
N GLN A 19 -7.72 15.95 -10.48
CA GLN A 19 -6.43 16.46 -10.93
C GLN A 19 -5.32 16.25 -9.90
N LEU A 20 -5.62 16.42 -8.61
CA LEU A 20 -4.68 16.16 -7.53
C LEU A 20 -4.30 14.68 -7.46
N GLU A 21 -5.28 13.79 -7.63
CA GLU A 21 -5.06 12.35 -7.61
C GLU A 21 -4.24 11.87 -8.82
N ALA A 22 -4.52 12.41 -10.00
CA ALA A 22 -3.70 12.17 -11.19
C ALA A 22 -2.25 12.63 -10.97
N ARG A 23 -2.04 13.84 -10.44
CA ARG A 23 -0.69 14.39 -10.18
C ARG A 23 0.06 13.57 -9.13
N LYS A 24 -0.62 13.11 -8.08
CA LYS A 24 -0.05 12.20 -7.06
C LYS A 24 0.37 10.88 -7.70
N SER A 25 -0.48 10.27 -8.53
CA SER A 25 -0.18 9.02 -9.22
C SER A 25 1.04 9.15 -10.16
N PHE A 26 1.12 10.22 -10.95
CA PHE A 26 2.27 10.50 -11.81
C PHE A 26 3.57 10.71 -11.01
N TYR A 27 3.51 11.46 -9.91
CA TYR A 27 4.66 11.67 -9.03
C TYR A 27 5.13 10.34 -8.40
N CYS A 28 4.20 9.51 -7.92
CA CYS A 28 4.50 8.19 -7.38
C CYS A 28 5.15 7.29 -8.43
N LEU A 29 4.57 7.19 -9.63
CA LEU A 29 5.17 6.42 -10.73
C LEU A 29 6.57 6.90 -11.08
N TRP A 30 6.78 8.21 -11.15
CA TRP A 30 8.07 8.78 -11.54
C TRP A 30 9.14 8.61 -10.45
N SER A 31 8.78 8.89 -9.19
CA SER A 31 9.68 8.77 -8.03
C SER A 31 10.12 7.32 -7.80
N THR A 32 9.17 6.38 -7.83
CA THR A 32 9.46 4.96 -7.60
C THR A 32 10.28 4.35 -8.74
N LYS A 33 10.02 4.71 -9.99
CA LYS A 33 10.73 4.16 -11.16
C LYS A 33 12.25 4.38 -11.13
N ARG A 34 12.74 5.44 -10.46
CA ARG A 34 14.18 5.74 -10.36
C ARG A 34 14.90 4.97 -9.27
N THR A 35 14.21 4.61 -8.19
CA THR A 35 14.83 4.10 -6.96
C THR A 35 14.53 2.64 -6.70
N CYS A 36 13.51 2.08 -7.36
CA CYS A 36 13.02 0.75 -7.06
C CYS A 36 13.71 -0.36 -7.87
N SER A 37 13.82 -1.53 -7.27
CA SER A 37 14.30 -2.74 -7.94
C SER A 37 13.13 -3.59 -8.45
N LYS A 38 13.19 -4.00 -9.72
CA LYS A 38 12.15 -4.81 -10.38
C LYS A 38 12.28 -6.31 -10.13
N SER A 39 13.45 -6.76 -9.68
CA SER A 39 13.80 -8.18 -9.53
C SER A 39 13.83 -8.64 -8.08
N THR A 40 13.88 -7.72 -7.11
CA THR A 40 13.98 -8.08 -5.70
C THR A 40 12.59 -8.16 -5.06
N PRO A 41 12.10 -9.36 -4.69
CA PRO A 41 10.89 -9.52 -3.90
C PRO A 41 10.97 -8.76 -2.57
N ARG A 42 9.82 -8.37 -2.02
CA ARG A 42 9.73 -7.73 -0.71
C ARG A 42 8.63 -8.37 0.14
N CYS A 43 8.95 -8.66 1.39
CA CYS A 43 7.97 -9.07 2.38
C CYS A 43 7.76 -7.89 3.34
N ILE A 44 6.52 -7.44 3.48
CA ILE A 44 6.19 -6.30 4.34
C ILE A 44 5.33 -6.79 5.48
N ARG A 45 5.82 -6.65 6.71
CA ARG A 45 5.17 -7.05 7.94
C ARG A 45 4.41 -5.88 8.55
N ILE A 46 3.16 -6.11 8.90
CA ILE A 46 2.23 -5.14 9.47
C ILE A 46 1.64 -5.74 10.74
N GLN A 47 1.65 -4.99 11.83
CA GLN A 47 0.97 -5.42 13.05
C GLN A 47 -0.53 -5.20 12.89
N THR A 48 -1.29 -6.29 12.84
CA THR A 48 -2.75 -6.23 12.62
C THR A 48 -3.54 -6.35 13.92
N GLY A 49 -2.91 -6.74 15.01
CA GLY A 49 -3.58 -6.82 16.31
C GLY A 49 -2.72 -7.41 17.41
N VAL A 50 -3.39 -7.87 18.47
CA VAL A 50 -2.82 -8.61 19.60
C VAL A 50 -3.68 -9.86 19.84
N ASP A 51 -3.05 -10.97 20.18
CA ASP A 51 -3.73 -12.23 20.52
C ASP A 51 -4.21 -12.22 21.98
N SER A 52 -5.01 -13.22 22.35
CA SER A 52 -5.51 -13.54 23.68
C SER A 52 -4.45 -13.69 24.78
N SER A 53 -3.18 -13.81 24.43
CA SER A 53 -2.02 -13.85 25.34
C SER A 53 -1.18 -12.56 25.31
N ASP A 54 -1.75 -11.44 24.84
CA ASP A 54 -1.09 -10.14 24.66
C ASP A 54 0.11 -10.14 23.69
N ALA A 55 0.24 -11.18 22.86
CA ALA A 55 1.27 -11.25 21.83
C ALA A 55 0.84 -10.47 20.57
N ALA A 56 1.74 -9.66 19.99
CA ALA A 56 1.46 -8.93 18.76
C ALA A 56 1.26 -9.89 17.57
N ILE A 57 0.11 -9.78 16.89
CA ILE A 57 -0.18 -10.53 15.66
C ILE A 57 0.31 -9.73 14.47
N TYR A 58 1.12 -10.38 13.63
CA TYR A 58 1.66 -9.77 12.42
C TYR A 58 1.08 -10.43 11.17
N SER A 59 0.69 -9.60 10.21
CA SER A 59 0.34 -10.01 8.86
C SER A 59 1.40 -9.52 7.88
N CYS A 60 1.72 -10.33 6.88
CA CYS A 60 2.69 -10.01 5.86
C CYS A 60 2.06 -9.93 4.46
N LYS A 61 2.44 -8.92 3.66
CA LYS A 61 2.26 -8.95 2.20
C LYS A 61 3.53 -9.49 1.58
N TYR A 62 3.38 -10.40 0.64
CA TYR A 62 4.48 -10.75 -0.25
C TYR A 62 4.37 -9.96 -1.55
N TYR A 63 5.18 -8.92 -1.71
CA TYR A 63 5.28 -8.17 -2.97
C TYR A 63 6.20 -8.87 -3.96
N ARG A 64 5.77 -8.91 -5.23
CA ARG A 64 6.57 -9.46 -6.33
C ARG A 64 7.89 -8.73 -6.52
N ASN A 65 7.88 -7.41 -6.32
CA ASN A 65 9.08 -6.59 -6.38
C ASN A 65 8.96 -5.34 -5.50
N ASP A 66 10.10 -4.73 -5.24
CA ASP A 66 10.24 -3.49 -4.48
C ASP A 66 9.50 -2.31 -5.13
N CYS A 67 9.48 -2.25 -6.46
CA CYS A 67 8.70 -1.26 -7.19
C CYS A 67 7.21 -1.28 -6.87
N GLN A 68 6.62 -2.47 -6.77
CA GLN A 68 5.20 -2.62 -6.48
C GLN A 68 4.88 -2.17 -5.06
N TYR A 69 5.75 -2.49 -4.10
CA TYR A 69 5.61 -1.97 -2.74
C TYR A 69 5.70 -0.44 -2.68
N LEU A 70 6.72 0.15 -3.31
CA LEU A 70 6.91 1.61 -3.27
C LEU A 70 5.77 2.35 -3.99
N LEU A 71 5.22 1.78 -5.06
CA LEU A 71 4.04 2.32 -5.74
C LEU A 71 2.80 2.26 -4.85
N ASP A 72 2.50 1.09 -4.27
CA ASP A 72 1.37 0.92 -3.36
C ASP A 72 1.53 1.86 -2.14
N SER A 73 2.74 1.97 -1.59
CA SER A 73 3.07 2.87 -0.48
C SER A 73 2.86 4.34 -0.82
N CYS A 74 3.23 4.77 -2.02
CA CYS A 74 3.07 6.16 -2.43
C CYS A 74 1.60 6.51 -2.75
N LYS A 75 0.86 5.55 -3.31
CA LYS A 75 -0.58 5.73 -3.55
C LYS A 75 -1.41 5.65 -2.26
N GLY A 76 -0.94 4.91 -1.27
CA GLY A 76 -1.70 4.57 -0.06
C GLY A 76 -2.53 3.28 -0.21
N GLU A 77 -2.19 2.43 -1.18
CA GLU A 77 -2.86 1.15 -1.49
C GLU A 77 -2.16 -0.04 -0.81
N THR A 78 -1.40 0.19 0.27
CA THR A 78 -0.78 -0.89 1.04
C THR A 78 -1.82 -1.75 1.74
N ILE A 79 -1.43 -2.94 2.25
CA ILE A 79 -2.41 -3.75 2.99
C ILE A 79 -2.96 -2.94 4.15
N TYR A 80 -4.28 -2.97 4.31
CA TYR A 80 -4.99 -2.28 5.38
C TYR A 80 -4.74 -0.77 5.43
N GLY A 81 -4.20 -0.16 4.36
CA GLY A 81 -3.80 1.25 4.33
C GLY A 81 -2.65 1.58 5.29
N GLN A 82 -1.95 0.57 5.82
CA GLN A 82 -0.89 0.74 6.81
C GLN A 82 0.50 0.59 6.18
N LEU A 83 1.44 1.40 6.66
CA LEU A 83 2.86 1.26 6.34
C LEU A 83 3.44 0.19 7.26
N GLY A 84 3.91 -0.91 6.67
CA GLY A 84 4.62 -1.97 7.40
C GLY A 84 6.14 -1.80 7.37
N ALA A 85 6.82 -2.69 8.09
CA ALA A 85 8.27 -2.80 8.06
C ALA A 85 8.70 -3.88 7.06
N ALA A 86 9.82 -3.65 6.36
CA ALA A 86 10.43 -4.70 5.54
C ALA A 86 10.92 -5.83 6.45
N ALA A 87 10.55 -7.06 6.11
CA ALA A 87 10.93 -8.28 6.81
C ALA A 87 11.66 -9.24 5.84
N ASP A 88 12.39 -10.19 6.41
CA ASP A 88 13.07 -11.21 5.61
C ASP A 88 12.06 -12.06 4.82
N VAL A 89 12.28 -12.15 3.51
CA VAL A 89 11.35 -12.81 2.59
C VAL A 89 11.28 -14.31 2.83
N LEU A 90 12.42 -14.95 3.10
CA LEU A 90 12.49 -16.38 3.32
C LEU A 90 11.71 -16.76 4.58
N THR A 91 12.00 -16.08 5.68
CA THR A 91 11.47 -16.40 7.01
C THR A 91 9.99 -16.07 7.16
N TYR A 92 9.55 -14.90 6.68
CA TYR A 92 8.21 -14.38 6.99
C TYR A 92 7.18 -14.57 5.87
N CYS A 93 7.62 -14.73 4.62
CA CYS A 93 6.72 -14.96 3.49
C CYS A 93 6.83 -16.41 2.97
N ILE A 94 8.03 -16.89 2.60
CA ILE A 94 8.21 -18.21 1.97
C ILE A 94 7.96 -19.35 2.96
N MET A 95 8.62 -19.34 4.13
CA MET A 95 8.46 -20.38 5.16
C MET A 95 7.04 -20.42 5.75
N LYS A 96 6.29 -19.32 5.63
CA LYS A 96 4.89 -19.22 6.05
C LYS A 96 3.91 -19.50 4.91
N SER A 97 4.39 -20.02 3.78
CA SER A 97 3.60 -20.40 2.60
C SER A 97 2.74 -19.27 2.01
N ILE A 98 3.19 -18.02 2.15
CA ILE A 98 2.52 -16.86 1.54
C ILE A 98 2.94 -16.81 0.07
N ALA A 99 1.98 -16.84 -0.85
CA ALA A 99 2.25 -16.72 -2.28
C ALA A 99 2.61 -15.28 -2.66
N ILE A 100 3.38 -15.11 -3.75
CA ILE A 100 3.70 -13.78 -4.30
C ILE A 100 2.40 -13.04 -4.67
N GLY A 101 2.27 -11.80 -4.22
CA GLY A 101 1.07 -10.97 -4.35
C GLY A 101 0.04 -11.23 -3.24
N GLY A 102 0.22 -12.28 -2.44
CA GLY A 102 -0.68 -12.67 -1.37
C GLY A 102 -0.40 -11.97 -0.04
N THR A 103 -1.34 -12.16 0.87
CA THR A 103 -1.27 -11.72 2.26
C THR A 103 -1.52 -12.89 3.19
N GLY A 104 -0.81 -12.97 4.30
CA GLY A 104 -0.99 -14.04 5.28
C GLY A 104 -0.45 -13.67 6.66
N VAL A 105 -0.79 -14.48 7.66
CA VAL A 105 -0.26 -14.32 9.02
C VAL A 105 1.21 -14.74 9.05
N CYS A 106 2.06 -13.89 9.61
CA CYS A 106 3.51 -14.10 9.69
C CYS A 106 4.07 -13.86 11.10
N THR A 107 3.21 -13.97 12.11
CA THR A 107 3.60 -14.05 13.52
C THR A 107 4.58 -15.20 13.76
#